data_AF-A0A2E5FC64-F1
#
_entry.id   AF-A0A2E5FC64-F1
#
_cell.length_a   1.000
_cell.length_b   1.000
_cell.length_c   1.000
_cell.angle_alpha   90.00
_cell.angle_beta   90.00
_cell.angle_gamma   90.00
#
_symmetry.space_group_name_H-M   'P 1'
#
loop_
_entity.id
_entity.type
_entity.pdbx_description
1 polymer ?
#
loop_
_entity_poly.entity_id
_entity_poly.type
_entity_poly.pdbx_seq_one_letter_code
_entity_poly.pdbx_strand_id
1 'polypeptide(L)'
;MKDLGLIEQRYQVLDQLPDSLYSIVISLPHGDLLERVNGVLQWREALLKGDLPRHDALCWPEHRIKITLLKRLEAVNIASYCRDQEALTDQVLLDICEGVVTAEEYFKIKPDGFIDKLTQQQTKRERESDFKNPDDGDAQGSKQQEQQEQQEQQEQQEQQEQQEQQEQQERS
;
A
#
# COMPACT_ATOMS: atom_id res chain seq x y z
N MET A 1 -15.69 -2.66 -47.21
CA MET A 1 -14.24 -2.42 -47.27
C MET A 1 -13.78 -1.19 -46.49
N LYS A 2 -14.58 -0.13 -46.28
CA LYS A 2 -14.17 1.03 -45.46
C LYS A 2 -13.94 0.73 -43.96
N ASP A 3 -14.64 -0.25 -43.40
CA ASP A 3 -14.52 -0.60 -41.97
C ASP A 3 -13.17 -1.24 -41.58
N LEU A 4 -12.59 -2.08 -42.44
CA LEU A 4 -11.31 -2.71 -42.12
C LEU A 4 -10.19 -1.69 -41.97
N GLY A 5 -10.14 -0.68 -42.87
CA GLY A 5 -9.11 0.36 -42.80
C GLY A 5 -9.22 1.23 -41.53
N LEU A 6 -10.43 1.44 -41.01
CA LEU A 6 -10.62 2.18 -39.76
C LEU A 6 -10.16 1.38 -38.53
N ILE A 7 -10.38 0.06 -38.55
CA ILE A 7 -9.91 -0.85 -37.49
C ILE A 7 -8.38 -0.95 -37.54
N GLU A 8 -7.79 -1.18 -38.71
CA GLU A 8 -6.33 -1.20 -38.89
C GLU A 8 -5.69 0.08 -38.38
N GLN A 9 -6.23 1.24 -38.75
CA GLN A 9 -5.70 2.53 -38.31
C GLN A 9 -5.82 2.72 -36.79
N ARG A 10 -6.89 2.22 -36.17
CA ARG A 10 -7.09 2.31 -34.71
C ARG A 10 -6.09 1.46 -33.93
N TYR A 11 -5.71 0.30 -34.47
CA TYR A 11 -4.86 -0.67 -33.78
C TYR A 11 -3.40 -0.69 -34.25
N GLN A 12 -3.02 0.18 -35.19
CA GLN A 12 -1.64 0.33 -35.69
C GLN A 12 -0.59 0.56 -34.57
N VAL A 13 -1.00 1.08 -33.41
CA VAL A 13 -0.11 1.23 -32.25
C VAL A 13 0.44 -0.10 -31.72
N LEU A 14 -0.27 -1.21 -31.96
CA LEU A 14 0.19 -2.56 -31.59
C LEU A 14 1.46 -2.95 -32.33
N ASP A 15 1.64 -2.48 -33.57
CA ASP A 15 2.83 -2.77 -34.38
C ASP A 15 4.10 -2.07 -33.86
N GLN A 16 3.96 -1.12 -32.94
CA GLN A 16 5.08 -0.43 -32.30
C GLN A 16 5.61 -1.17 -31.07
N LEU A 17 4.87 -2.16 -30.56
CA LEU A 17 5.34 -2.97 -29.44
C LEU A 17 6.47 -3.89 -29.90
N PRO A 18 7.57 -3.96 -29.13
CA PRO A 18 8.55 -5.02 -29.29
C PRO A 18 7.92 -6.40 -29.14
N ASP A 19 8.41 -7.38 -29.90
CA ASP A 19 7.98 -8.78 -29.81
C ASP A 19 8.08 -9.33 -28.38
N SER A 20 9.11 -8.90 -27.63
CA SER A 20 9.35 -9.24 -26.22
C SER A 20 8.20 -8.82 -25.30
N LEU A 21 7.52 -7.71 -25.62
CA LEU A 21 6.47 -7.10 -24.80
C LEU A 21 5.07 -7.42 -25.33
N TYR A 22 4.94 -7.80 -26.60
CA TYR A 22 3.64 -7.96 -27.26
C TYR A 22 2.70 -8.90 -26.48
N SER A 23 3.17 -10.11 -26.18
CA SER A 23 2.34 -11.13 -25.53
C SER A 23 1.89 -10.74 -24.12
N ILE A 24 2.74 -10.06 -23.35
CA ILE A 24 2.38 -9.67 -21.98
C ILE A 24 1.35 -8.53 -22.02
N VAL A 25 1.58 -7.50 -22.84
CA VAL A 25 0.77 -6.27 -22.82
C VAL A 25 -0.67 -6.53 -23.27
N ILE A 26 -0.86 -7.39 -24.28
CA ILE A 26 -2.21 -7.74 -24.77
C ILE A 26 -2.99 -8.59 -23.77
N SER A 27 -2.30 -9.38 -22.94
CA SER A 27 -2.92 -10.33 -22.00
C SER A 27 -3.13 -9.77 -20.61
N LEU A 28 -2.65 -8.55 -20.34
CA LEU A 28 -2.89 -7.85 -19.07
C LEU A 28 -4.40 -7.76 -18.77
N PRO A 29 -4.84 -8.13 -17.55
CA PRO A 29 -6.24 -8.35 -17.22
C PRO A 29 -7.06 -7.08 -17.03
N HIS A 30 -6.43 -5.91 -16.86
CA HIS A 30 -7.09 -4.67 -16.46
C HIS A 30 -6.74 -3.50 -17.39
N GLY A 31 -7.64 -2.52 -17.49
CA GLY A 31 -7.52 -1.36 -18.37
C GLY A 31 -7.98 -1.61 -19.82
N ASP A 32 -8.08 -0.53 -20.60
CA ASP A 32 -8.30 -0.62 -22.04
C ASP A 32 -7.01 -1.03 -22.78
N LEU A 33 -7.13 -1.83 -23.84
CA LEU A 33 -5.97 -2.31 -24.59
C LEU A 33 -5.12 -1.16 -25.13
N LEU A 34 -5.73 -0.13 -25.71
CA LEU A 34 -4.98 0.97 -26.30
C LEU A 34 -4.31 1.81 -25.23
N GLU A 35 -4.95 2.02 -24.08
CA GLU A 35 -4.34 2.72 -22.94
C GLU A 35 -3.12 1.97 -22.41
N ARG A 36 -3.19 0.64 -22.29
CA ARG A 36 -2.05 -0.20 -21.88
C ARG A 36 -0.89 -0.08 -22.85
N VAL A 37 -1.17 -0.27 -24.14
CA VAL A 37 -0.13 -0.26 -25.18
C VAL A 37 0.55 1.10 -25.23
N ASN A 38 -0.23 2.19 -25.26
CA ASN A 38 0.33 3.54 -25.25
C ASN A 38 1.13 3.81 -23.97
N GLY A 39 0.66 3.37 -22.80
CA GLY A 39 1.36 3.56 -21.54
C GLY A 39 2.69 2.83 -21.51
N VAL A 40 2.72 1.56 -21.94
CA VAL A 40 3.96 0.78 -22.01
C VAL A 40 4.96 1.39 -22.99
N LEU A 41 4.49 1.91 -24.14
CA LEU A 41 5.35 2.63 -25.08
C LEU A 41 5.92 3.92 -24.48
N GLN A 42 5.12 4.68 -23.72
CA GLN A 42 5.60 5.88 -23.00
C GLN A 42 6.65 5.52 -21.95
N TRP A 43 6.45 4.43 -21.21
CA TRP A 43 7.46 3.91 -20.28
C TRP A 43 8.74 3.54 -21.01
N ARG A 44 8.64 2.76 -22.08
CA ARG A 44 9.80 2.32 -22.88
C ARG A 44 10.59 3.50 -23.42
N GLU A 45 9.90 4.49 -23.99
CA GLU A 45 10.53 5.69 -24.54
C GLU A 45 11.29 6.47 -23.46
N ALA A 46 10.70 6.66 -22.28
CA ALA A 46 11.35 7.37 -21.18
C ALA A 46 12.55 6.60 -20.64
N LEU A 47 12.40 5.30 -20.38
CA LEU A 47 13.46 4.45 -19.85
C LEU A 47 14.66 4.35 -20.81
N LEU A 48 14.41 4.29 -22.13
CA LEU A 48 15.48 4.30 -23.14
C LEU A 48 16.26 5.62 -23.17
N LYS A 49 15.63 6.75 -22.80
CA LYS A 49 16.32 8.04 -22.62
C LYS A 49 17.09 8.12 -21.30
N GLY A 50 16.87 7.15 -20.41
CA GLY A 50 17.42 7.10 -19.07
C GLY A 50 16.60 7.89 -18.04
N ASP A 51 15.34 8.20 -18.36
CA ASP A 51 14.42 8.98 -17.53
C ASP A 51 13.19 8.17 -17.12
N LEU A 52 12.43 8.67 -16.17
CA LEU A 52 11.10 8.15 -15.85
C LEU A 52 10.03 9.00 -16.55
N PRO A 53 8.94 8.38 -17.01
CA PRO A 53 7.89 9.12 -17.68
C PRO A 53 7.13 10.02 -16.70
N ARG A 54 6.62 11.15 -17.18
CA ARG A 54 5.91 12.11 -16.33
C ARG A 54 4.54 11.57 -15.91
N HIS A 55 4.18 11.78 -14.65
CA HIS A 55 2.96 11.20 -14.06
C HIS A 55 1.66 11.65 -14.76
N ASP A 56 1.67 12.88 -15.31
CA ASP A 56 0.56 13.54 -15.98
C ASP A 56 0.36 13.04 -17.42
N ALA A 57 1.46 12.70 -18.10
CA ALA A 57 1.45 12.18 -19.46
C ALA A 57 1.12 10.68 -19.52
N LEU A 58 1.36 9.95 -18.44
CA LEU A 58 1.18 8.50 -18.39
C LEU A 58 -0.30 8.13 -18.47
N CYS A 59 -0.72 7.33 -19.45
CA CYS A 59 -2.11 6.84 -19.52
C CYS A 59 -2.34 5.54 -18.72
N TRP A 60 -1.28 4.75 -18.50
CA TRP A 60 -1.35 3.48 -17.76
C TRP A 60 -0.09 3.32 -16.90
N PRO A 61 -0.16 2.75 -15.68
CA PRO A 61 -1.33 2.12 -15.04
C PRO A 61 -2.26 3.11 -14.32
N GLU A 62 -3.22 2.58 -13.55
CA GLU A 62 -4.10 3.36 -12.66
C GLU A 62 -3.29 4.30 -11.73
N HIS A 63 -3.88 5.43 -11.38
CA HIS A 63 -3.20 6.55 -10.73
C HIS A 63 -2.46 6.19 -9.44
N ARG A 64 -3.05 5.40 -8.54
CA ARG A 64 -2.38 4.99 -7.28
C ARG A 64 -1.16 4.13 -7.57
N ILE A 65 -1.30 3.13 -8.45
CA ILE A 65 -0.21 2.22 -8.82
C ILE A 65 0.93 2.99 -9.51
N LYS A 66 0.58 3.87 -10.44
CA LYS A 66 1.50 4.74 -11.17
C LYS A 66 2.39 5.55 -10.25
N ILE A 67 1.81 6.24 -9.26
CA ILE A 67 2.57 7.07 -8.31
C ILE A 67 3.53 6.20 -7.50
N THR A 68 3.07 5.04 -7.03
CA THR A 68 3.91 4.13 -6.24
C THR A 68 5.06 3.56 -7.06
N LEU A 69 4.82 3.15 -8.32
CA LEU A 69 5.86 2.67 -9.22
C LEU A 69 6.91 3.75 -9.48
N LEU A 70 6.50 4.93 -9.93
CA LEU A 70 7.42 6.02 -10.24
C LEU A 70 8.36 6.34 -9.07
N LYS A 71 7.81 6.46 -7.85
CA LYS A 71 8.62 6.70 -6.63
C LYS A 71 9.61 5.58 -6.34
N ARG A 72 9.20 4.32 -6.51
CA ARG A 72 10.07 3.16 -6.25
C ARG A 72 11.19 3.08 -7.27
N LEU A 73 10.88 3.25 -8.55
CA LEU A 73 11.84 3.21 -9.65
C LEU A 73 12.83 4.38 -9.58
N GLU A 74 12.38 5.56 -9.13
CA GLU A 74 13.24 6.71 -8.85
C GLU A 74 14.20 6.42 -7.70
N ALA A 75 13.72 5.85 -6.60
CA ALA A 75 14.56 5.53 -5.43
C ALA A 75 15.69 4.53 -5.74
N VAL A 76 15.47 3.60 -6.68
CA VAL A 76 16.50 2.64 -7.12
C VAL A 76 17.31 3.13 -8.32
N ASN A 77 16.96 4.31 -8.87
CA ASN A 77 17.60 4.92 -10.04
C ASN A 77 17.69 3.99 -11.26
N ILE A 78 16.69 3.12 -11.47
CA ILE A 78 16.74 2.09 -12.52
C ILE A 78 16.81 2.70 -13.93
N ALA A 79 16.19 3.87 -14.12
CA ALA A 79 16.10 4.53 -15.42
C ALA A 79 17.50 4.81 -15.99
N SER A 80 18.44 5.26 -15.16
CA SER A 80 19.82 5.53 -15.59
C SER A 80 20.52 4.31 -16.22
N TYR A 81 20.19 3.10 -15.77
CA TYR A 81 20.73 1.85 -16.32
C TYR A 81 20.04 1.43 -17.62
N CYS A 82 18.82 1.90 -17.87
CA CYS A 82 18.04 1.54 -19.06
C CYS A 82 18.44 2.34 -20.32
N ARG A 83 19.22 3.42 -20.16
CA ARG A 83 19.62 4.29 -21.28
C ARG A 83 20.28 3.50 -22.41
N ASP A 84 19.71 3.64 -23.61
CA ASP A 84 20.15 2.99 -24.85
C ASP A 84 20.26 1.45 -24.75
N GLN A 85 19.60 0.82 -23.76
CA GLN A 85 19.62 -0.63 -23.54
C GLN A 85 18.22 -1.22 -23.74
N GLU A 86 17.87 -1.56 -24.98
CA GLU A 86 16.55 -2.11 -25.32
C GLU A 86 16.24 -3.41 -24.59
N ALA A 87 17.17 -4.38 -24.60
CA ALA A 87 16.93 -5.67 -23.96
C ALA A 87 16.68 -5.53 -22.45
N LEU A 88 17.46 -4.68 -21.76
CA LEU A 88 17.27 -4.43 -20.32
C LEU A 88 15.98 -3.67 -20.06
N THR A 89 15.69 -2.64 -20.88
CA THR A 89 14.46 -1.85 -20.76
C THR A 89 13.24 -2.74 -20.90
N ASP A 90 13.23 -3.63 -21.90
CA ASP A 90 12.13 -4.56 -22.12
C ASP A 90 11.98 -5.55 -20.95
N GLN A 91 13.08 -6.02 -20.34
CA GLN A 91 13.01 -6.85 -19.12
C GLN A 91 12.42 -6.08 -17.93
N VAL A 92 12.87 -4.84 -17.70
CA VAL A 92 12.31 -3.99 -16.64
C VAL A 92 10.81 -3.73 -16.88
N LEU A 93 10.40 -3.57 -18.14
CA LEU A 93 8.99 -3.40 -18.49
C LEU A 93 8.16 -4.66 -18.24
N LEU A 94 8.72 -5.85 -18.46
CA LEU A 94 8.08 -7.12 -18.10
C LEU A 94 7.83 -7.17 -16.58
N ASP A 95 8.84 -6.84 -15.79
CA ASP A 95 8.73 -6.80 -14.32
C ASP A 95 7.70 -5.76 -13.85
N ILE A 96 7.67 -4.59 -14.50
CA ILE A 96 6.66 -3.55 -14.25
C ILE A 96 5.26 -4.10 -14.57
N CYS A 97 5.08 -4.78 -15.70
CA CYS A 97 3.79 -5.35 -16.08
C CYS A 97 3.31 -6.37 -15.04
N GLU A 98 4.17 -7.30 -14.60
CA GLU A 98 3.85 -8.27 -13.55
C GLU A 98 3.54 -7.58 -12.21
N GLY A 99 4.33 -6.57 -11.85
CA GLY A 99 4.11 -5.77 -10.65
C GLY A 99 2.78 -5.03 -10.66
N VAL A 100 2.35 -4.52 -11.82
CA VAL A 100 1.02 -3.89 -11.98
C VAL A 100 -0.09 -4.92 -11.77
N VAL A 101 -0.01 -6.09 -12.41
CA VAL A 101 -1.03 -7.16 -12.22
C VAL A 101 -1.19 -7.50 -10.75
N THR A 102 -0.07 -7.73 -10.06
CA THR A 102 -0.07 -8.07 -8.63
C THR A 102 -0.68 -6.95 -7.79
N ALA A 103 -0.37 -5.69 -8.09
CA ALA A 103 -0.92 -4.54 -7.38
C ALA A 103 -2.43 -4.39 -7.63
N GLU A 104 -2.88 -4.53 -8.87
CA GLU A 104 -4.31 -4.45 -9.24
C GLU A 104 -5.12 -5.56 -8.55
N GLU A 105 -4.61 -6.79 -8.50
CA GLU A 105 -5.23 -7.88 -7.77
C GLU A 105 -5.32 -7.60 -6.26
N TYR A 106 -4.26 -7.05 -5.67
CA TYR A 106 -4.25 -6.65 -4.26
C TYR A 106 -5.33 -5.60 -3.96
N PHE A 107 -5.47 -4.59 -4.81
CA PHE A 107 -6.50 -3.56 -4.66
C PHE A 107 -7.92 -4.09 -4.90
N LYS A 108 -8.09 -5.08 -5.79
CA LYS A 108 -9.37 -5.76 -6.02
C LYS A 108 -9.85 -6.55 -4.79
N ILE A 109 -8.93 -7.15 -4.03
CA ILE A 109 -9.25 -7.94 -2.82
C ILE A 109 -9.54 -7.02 -1.61
N LYS A 110 -8.98 -5.80 -1.58
CA LYS A 110 -9.22 -4.81 -0.52
C LYS A 110 -9.66 -3.46 -1.11
N PRO A 111 -10.87 -3.36 -1.68
CA PRO A 111 -11.43 -2.07 -2.05
C PRO A 111 -11.78 -1.35 -0.75
N ASP A 112 -10.95 -0.38 -0.35
CA ASP A 112 -11.19 0.63 0.71
C ASP A 112 -11.51 0.14 2.14
N GLY A 113 -11.74 -1.14 2.41
CA GLY A 113 -12.14 -1.66 3.72
C GLY A 113 -11.09 -1.50 4.84
N PHE A 114 -9.85 -1.14 4.50
CA PHE A 114 -8.85 -0.74 5.50
C PHE A 114 -8.94 0.76 5.84
N ILE A 115 -9.23 1.61 4.87
CA ILE A 115 -9.42 3.05 5.10
C ILE A 115 -10.69 3.26 5.92
N ASP A 116 -11.77 2.55 5.61
CA ASP A 116 -13.01 2.60 6.40
C ASP A 116 -12.81 2.17 7.86
N LYS A 117 -11.91 1.23 8.14
CA LYS A 117 -11.59 0.82 9.52
C LYS A 117 -10.79 1.89 10.27
N LEU A 118 -9.89 2.60 9.58
CA LEU A 118 -9.11 3.70 10.17
C LEU A 118 -10.00 4.92 10.41
N THR A 119 -10.86 5.26 9.44
CA THR A 119 -11.86 6.33 9.54
C THR A 119 -12.94 6.00 10.58
N GLN A 120 -13.36 4.73 10.71
CA GLN A 120 -14.22 4.27 11.82
C GLN A 120 -13.54 4.40 13.18
N GLN A 121 -12.26 4.06 13.31
CA GLN A 121 -11.55 4.23 14.58
C GLN A 121 -11.41 5.71 14.97
N GLN A 122 -11.17 6.60 14.01
CA GLN A 122 -11.10 8.04 14.27
C GLN A 122 -12.45 8.61 14.69
N THR A 123 -13.53 8.32 13.94
CA THR A 123 -14.88 8.76 14.29
C THR A 123 -15.41 8.14 15.58
N LYS A 124 -14.99 6.90 15.93
CA LYS A 124 -15.29 6.28 17.23
C LYS A 124 -14.60 7.03 18.37
N ARG A 125 -13.32 7.41 18.21
CA ARG A 125 -12.60 8.22 19.21
C ARG A 125 -13.16 9.63 19.33
N GLU A 126 -13.58 10.25 18.23
CA GLU A 126 -14.21 11.59 18.24
C GLU A 126 -15.56 11.56 18.96
N ARG A 127 -16.38 10.51 18.74
CA ARG A 127 -17.63 10.31 19.49
C ARG A 127 -17.40 10.00 20.97
N GLU A 128 -16.35 9.24 21.29
CA GLU A 128 -15.96 8.98 22.68
C GLU A 128 -15.38 10.24 23.37
N SER A 129 -14.79 11.18 22.61
CA SER A 129 -14.35 12.48 23.12
C SER A 129 -15.47 13.52 23.21
N ASP A 130 -16.51 13.45 22.36
CA ASP A 130 -17.67 14.34 22.40
C ASP A 130 -18.61 14.06 23.58
N PHE A 131 -18.60 12.84 24.12
CA PHE A 131 -19.27 12.52 25.39
C PHE A 131 -18.48 12.98 26.62
N LYS A 132 -17.31 13.59 26.43
CA LYS A 132 -16.44 14.05 27.51
C LYS A 132 -16.02 15.50 27.29
N ASN A 133 -17.02 16.39 27.36
CA ASN A 133 -17.05 17.60 28.20
C ASN A 133 -17.98 18.65 27.55
N PRO A 134 -18.85 19.29 28.34
CA PRO A 134 -18.37 20.47 29.06
C PRO A 134 -18.85 20.52 30.51
N ASP A 135 -17.90 20.82 31.39
CA ASP A 135 -18.08 21.66 32.58
C ASP A 135 -19.38 21.46 33.39
N ASP A 136 -19.35 20.51 34.30
CA ASP A 136 -19.88 20.69 35.66
C ASP A 136 -19.17 19.72 36.61
N GLY A 137 -18.33 20.29 37.48
CA GLY A 137 -18.19 19.84 38.87
C GLY A 137 -17.38 18.57 39.18
N ASP A 138 -16.40 18.75 40.07
CA ASP A 138 -15.86 17.75 40.99
C ASP A 138 -14.79 16.77 40.48
N ALA A 139 -13.55 17.26 40.61
CA ALA A 139 -12.35 16.49 40.86
C ALA A 139 -12.53 15.55 42.08
N GLN A 140 -13.03 14.31 41.88
CA GLN A 140 -12.96 13.28 42.93
C GLN A 140 -12.77 11.82 42.47
N GLY A 141 -12.78 11.51 41.16
CA GLY A 141 -12.73 10.11 40.69
C GLY A 141 -11.35 9.43 40.64
N SER A 142 -10.25 10.18 40.61
CA SER A 142 -8.93 9.60 40.29
C SER A 142 -8.14 9.04 41.47
N LYS A 143 -8.63 9.18 42.72
CA LYS A 143 -7.93 8.66 43.91
C LYS A 143 -8.39 7.29 44.38
N GLN A 144 -9.54 6.78 43.91
CA GLN A 144 -10.05 5.48 44.36
C GLN A 144 -9.44 4.29 43.61
N GLN A 145 -9.11 4.43 42.32
CA GLN A 145 -8.52 3.33 41.55
C GLN A 145 -7.03 3.08 41.90
N GLU A 146 -6.23 4.13 42.10
CA GLU A 146 -4.82 3.96 42.51
C GLU A 146 -4.67 3.45 43.96
N GLN A 147 -5.62 3.76 44.85
CA GLN A 147 -5.59 3.22 46.23
C GLN A 147 -6.00 1.75 46.30
N GLN A 148 -6.90 1.28 45.43
CA GLN A 148 -7.30 -0.13 45.39
C GLN A 148 -6.19 -1.03 44.84
N GLU A 149 -5.51 -0.61 43.76
CA GLU A 149 -4.39 -1.37 43.20
C GLU A 149 -3.17 -1.42 44.15
N GLN A 150 -2.92 -0.36 44.94
CA GLN A 150 -1.87 -0.39 45.96
C GLN A 150 -2.22 -1.27 47.17
N GLN A 151 -3.49 -1.31 47.60
CA GLN A 151 -3.91 -2.20 48.68
C GLN A 151 -3.85 -3.68 48.29
N GLU A 152 -4.28 -4.04 47.08
CA GLU A 152 -4.21 -5.42 46.60
C GLU A 152 -2.75 -5.92 46.44
N GLN A 153 -1.83 -5.04 46.02
CA GLN A 153 -0.40 -5.39 45.96
C GLN A 153 0.22 -5.57 47.35
N GLN A 154 -0.17 -4.76 48.34
CA GLN A 154 0.31 -4.90 49.72
C GLN A 154 -0.20 -6.18 50.38
N GLU A 155 -1.49 -6.53 50.20
CA GLU A 155 -2.06 -7.76 50.76
C GLU A 155 -1.44 -9.03 50.15
N GLN A 156 -1.09 -9.01 48.85
CA GLN A 156 -0.40 -10.13 48.22
C GLN A 156 1.05 -10.30 48.72
N GLN A 157 1.74 -9.19 49.01
CA GLN A 157 3.10 -9.23 49.54
C GLN A 157 3.14 -9.76 50.98
N GLU A 158 2.21 -9.32 51.84
CA GLU A 158 2.13 -9.82 53.23
C GLU A 158 1.74 -11.31 53.30
N GLN A 159 0.90 -11.81 52.38
CA GLN A 159 0.58 -13.24 52.31
C GLN A 159 1.77 -14.10 51.86
N GLN A 160 2.59 -13.60 50.92
CA GLN A 160 3.80 -14.29 50.49
C GLN A 160 4.85 -14.36 51.61
N GLU A 161 5.06 -13.26 52.35
CA GLU A 161 6.01 -13.25 53.47
C GLU A 161 5.56 -14.16 54.63
N GLN A 162 4.25 -14.26 54.89
CA GLN A 162 3.73 -15.20 55.90
C GLN A 162 3.86 -16.66 55.47
N GLN A 163 3.68 -16.97 54.19
CA GLN A 163 3.92 -18.32 53.66
C GLN A 163 5.40 -18.71 53.74
N GLU A 164 6.32 -17.81 53.37
CA GLU A 164 7.75 -18.09 53.46
C GLU A 164 8.24 -18.25 54.91
N GLN A 165 7.66 -17.52 55.87
CA GLN A 165 7.97 -17.70 57.30
C GLN A 165 7.42 -19.01 57.88
N GLN A 166 6.23 -19.44 57.45
CA GLN A 166 5.69 -20.75 57.85
C GLN A 166 6.53 -21.91 57.27
N GLU A 167 6.94 -21.83 56.00
CA GLU A 167 7.79 -22.85 55.38
C GLU A 167 9.19 -22.94 56.01
N GLN A 168 9.73 -21.83 56.53
CA GLN A 168 11.00 -21.83 57.28
C GLN A 168 10.86 -22.41 58.69
N GLN A 169 9.70 -22.23 59.34
CA GLN A 169 9.42 -22.84 60.65
C GLN A 169 9.17 -24.34 60.57
N GLU A 170 8.64 -24.86 59.46
CA GLU A 170 8.44 -26.30 59.24
C GLU A 170 9.72 -27.04 58.80
N ARG A 171 10.79 -26.31 58.42
CA ARG A 171 12.09 -26.86 57.99
C ARG A 171 13.20 -26.81 59.05
N SER A 172 12.92 -26.33 60.27
CA SER A 172 13.82 -26.42 61.45
C SER A 172 13.33 -27.47 62.44
#